data_AF-A0A2E9QPV0-F1
#
_entry.id   AF-A0A2E9QPV0-F1
#
_cell.length_a   1.000
_cell.length_b   1.000
_cell.length_c   1.000
_cell.angle_alpha   90.00
_cell.angle_beta   90.00
_cell.angle_gamma   90.00
#
_symmetry.space_group_name_H-M   'P 1'
#
loop_
_entity.id
_entity.type
_entity.pdbx_description
1 polymer ?
#
loop_
_entity_poly.entity_id
_entity_poly.type
_entity_poly.pdbx_seq_one_letter_code
_entity_poly.pdbx_strand_id
1 'polypeptide(L)'
;MTVWQKVQSILDEMANTLGLRGLTLASEDGLELMSTGQVDGEWIAAMCPVLNSPSGNSLRHQLNDYKERKGVTLQVFNMVFGGQSLFLCAAGREDQMNAPEMNSFLQKINAMLERVV
;
A
#
# COMPACT_ATOMS: atom_id res chain seq x y z
N MET A 1 2.07 -8.58 21.66
CA MET A 1 1.72 -7.95 20.37
C MET A 1 2.81 -8.29 19.36
N THR A 2 2.46 -8.97 18.27
CA THR A 2 3.41 -9.39 17.21
C THR A 2 3.82 -8.19 16.33
N VAL A 3 4.86 -8.35 15.50
CA VAL A 3 5.22 -7.32 14.50
C VAL A 3 4.07 -7.05 13.55
N TRP A 4 3.38 -8.10 13.07
CA TRP A 4 2.24 -7.93 12.18
C TRP A 4 1.09 -7.16 12.81
N GLN A 5 0.82 -7.35 14.11
CA GLN A 5 -0.17 -6.53 14.83
C GLN A 5 0.26 -5.06 14.95
N LYS A 6 1.56 -4.78 15.10
CA LYS A 6 2.09 -3.41 15.08
C LYS A 6 1.96 -2.77 13.70
N VAL A 7 2.31 -3.50 12.64
CA VAL A 7 2.17 -3.01 11.26
C VAL A 7 0.72 -2.69 10.96
N GLN A 8 -0.22 -3.60 11.28
CA GLN A 8 -1.66 -3.34 11.12
C GLN A 8 -2.09 -2.06 11.85
N SER A 9 -1.71 -1.90 13.12
CA SER A 9 -2.06 -0.70 13.90
C SER A 9 -1.55 0.60 13.26
N ILE A 10 -0.40 0.56 12.59
CA ILE A 10 0.17 1.72 11.91
C ILE A 10 -0.54 1.97 10.59
N LEU A 11 -0.94 0.94 9.86
CA LEU A 11 -1.78 1.10 8.68
C LEU A 11 -3.11 1.75 9.06
N ASP A 12 -3.73 1.31 10.15
CA ASP A 12 -4.98 1.91 10.66
C ASP A 12 -4.77 3.38 11.06
N GLU A 13 -3.68 3.71 11.77
CA GLU A 13 -3.32 5.08 12.12
C GLU A 13 -3.08 5.94 10.88
N MET A 14 -2.35 5.41 9.90
CA MET A 14 -2.00 6.06 8.65
C MET A 14 -3.24 6.35 7.81
N ALA A 15 -4.13 5.37 7.64
CA ALA A 15 -5.38 5.53 6.90
C ALA A 15 -6.26 6.61 7.51
N ASN A 16 -6.39 6.63 8.85
CA ASN A 16 -7.18 7.63 9.56
C ASN A 16 -6.56 9.03 9.49
N THR A 17 -5.24 9.14 9.73
CA THR A 17 -4.53 10.43 9.77
C THR A 17 -4.53 11.12 8.41
N LEU A 18 -4.30 10.34 7.35
CA LEU A 18 -4.23 10.85 5.98
C LEU A 18 -5.61 10.89 5.29
N GLY A 19 -6.65 10.34 5.93
CA GLY A 19 -7.98 10.22 5.36
C GLY A 19 -8.05 9.31 4.13
N LEU A 20 -7.18 8.30 4.06
CA LEU A 20 -7.12 7.38 2.92
C LEU A 20 -8.38 6.52 2.85
N ARG A 21 -8.75 6.14 1.63
CA ARG A 21 -9.83 5.16 1.39
C ARG A 21 -9.45 3.78 1.86
N GLY A 22 -8.17 3.43 1.75
CA GLY A 22 -7.64 2.18 2.27
C GLY A 22 -6.16 2.00 1.99
N LEU A 23 -5.60 0.99 2.65
CA LEU A 23 -4.23 0.54 2.51
C LEU A 23 -4.23 -0.97 2.43
N THR A 24 -3.35 -1.52 1.59
CA THR A 24 -3.18 -2.96 1.43
C THR A 24 -1.70 -3.28 1.40
N LEU A 25 -1.22 -4.13 2.30
CA LEU A 25 0.10 -4.72 2.22
C LEU A 25 0.00 -6.07 1.52
N ALA A 26 0.81 -6.26 0.49
CA ALA A 26 0.84 -7.45 -0.33
C ALA A 26 2.25 -8.05 -0.41
N SER A 27 2.32 -9.36 -0.64
CA SER A 27 3.57 -10.02 -1.01
C SER A 27 3.96 -9.74 -2.46
N GLU A 28 5.18 -10.13 -2.83
CA GLU A 28 5.65 -10.06 -4.22
C GLU A 28 4.81 -10.89 -5.21
N ASP A 29 4.17 -11.96 -4.71
CA ASP A 29 3.27 -12.82 -5.48
C ASP A 29 1.85 -12.24 -5.63
N GLY A 30 1.59 -11.06 -5.05
CA GLY A 30 0.28 -10.40 -5.10
C GLY A 30 -0.74 -10.96 -4.11
N LEU A 31 -0.28 -11.63 -3.04
CA LEU A 31 -1.16 -12.10 -1.96
C LEU A 31 -1.38 -10.98 -0.95
N GLU A 32 -2.63 -10.77 -0.55
CA GLU A 32 -2.96 -9.86 0.55
C GLU A 32 -2.43 -10.42 1.87
N LEU A 33 -1.61 -9.61 2.56
CA LEU A 33 -1.13 -9.92 3.91
C LEU A 33 -1.95 -9.19 4.98
N MET A 34 -2.38 -7.97 4.66
CA MET A 34 -3.23 -7.13 5.51
C MET A 34 -3.84 -5.99 4.72
N SER A 35 -5.02 -5.55 5.15
CA SER A 35 -5.69 -4.39 4.58
C SER A 35 -6.43 -3.59 5.65
N THR A 36 -6.73 -2.34 5.32
CA THR A 36 -7.61 -1.47 6.11
C THR A 36 -8.37 -0.52 5.21
N GLY A 37 -9.52 -0.05 5.68
CA GLY A 37 -10.41 0.86 4.96
C GLY A 37 -11.47 0.18 4.09
N GLN A 38 -11.97 0.91 3.10
CA GLN A 38 -13.10 0.54 2.24
C GLN A 38 -12.65 0.21 0.82
N VAL A 39 -11.59 -0.60 0.71
CA VAL A 39 -11.05 -1.04 -0.58
C VAL A 39 -11.08 -2.55 -0.69
N ASP A 40 -11.12 -3.04 -1.93
CA ASP A 40 -10.96 -4.46 -2.22
C ASP A 40 -9.47 -4.82 -2.11
N GLY A 41 -9.09 -5.31 -0.93
CA GLY A 41 -7.69 -5.64 -0.60
C GLY A 41 -7.12 -6.70 -1.52
N GLU A 42 -7.88 -7.75 -1.84
CA GLU A 42 -7.42 -8.85 -2.69
C GLU A 42 -7.13 -8.36 -4.10
N TRP A 43 -8.04 -7.55 -4.67
CA TRP A 43 -7.82 -6.97 -5.99
C TRP A 43 -6.62 -6.02 -5.99
N ILE A 44 -6.48 -5.15 -4.99
CA ILE A 44 -5.33 -4.23 -4.89
C ILE A 44 -4.02 -5.02 -4.75
N ALA A 45 -3.98 -6.04 -3.89
CA ALA A 45 -2.80 -6.86 -3.66
C ALA A 45 -2.33 -7.55 -4.95
N ALA A 46 -3.27 -8.13 -5.71
CA ALA A 46 -2.97 -8.76 -7.00
C ALA A 46 -2.42 -7.75 -8.03
N MET A 47 -2.83 -6.49 -7.94
CA MET A 47 -2.35 -5.42 -8.83
C MET A 47 -0.98 -4.88 -8.39
N CYS A 48 -0.61 -4.88 -7.11
CA CYS A 48 0.61 -4.25 -6.61
C CYS A 48 1.90 -4.66 -7.37
N PRO A 49 2.20 -5.96 -7.60
CA PRO A 49 3.40 -6.38 -8.35
C PRO A 49 3.38 -5.89 -9.80
N VAL A 50 2.19 -5.87 -10.40
CA VAL A 50 1.97 -5.46 -11.78
C VAL A 50 2.20 -3.96 -11.95
N LEU A 51 1.77 -3.16 -10.98
CA LEU A 51 1.97 -1.71 -10.95
C LEU A 51 3.42 -1.32 -10.68
N ASN A 52 4.15 -2.15 -9.94
CA ASN A 52 5.57 -1.94 -9.66
C ASN A 52 6.49 -2.46 -10.77
N SER A 53 5.96 -3.25 -11.72
CA SER A 53 6.72 -3.76 -12.87
C SER A 53 6.99 -2.67 -13.93
N PRO A 54 8.14 -2.68 -14.62
CA PRO A 54 8.41 -1.80 -15.76
C PRO A 54 7.35 -1.89 -16.87
N SER A 55 6.71 -3.05 -17.01
CA SER A 55 5.62 -3.34 -17.95
C SER A 55 4.28 -2.74 -17.52
N GLY A 56 4.16 -2.31 -16.26
CA GLY A 56 2.96 -1.71 -15.65
C GLY A 56 2.48 -0.45 -16.35
N ASN A 57 3.31 0.17 -17.20
CA ASN A 57 2.91 1.27 -18.09
C ASN A 57 1.73 0.89 -19.01
N SER A 58 1.61 -0.37 -19.41
CA SER A 58 0.48 -0.85 -20.22
C SER A 58 -0.84 -0.90 -19.45
N LEU A 59 -0.79 -1.03 -18.12
CA LEU A 59 -1.95 -1.15 -17.24
C LEU A 59 -2.28 0.15 -16.48
N ARG A 60 -1.46 1.20 -16.67
CA ARG A 60 -1.78 2.57 -16.23
C ARG A 60 -3.12 3.06 -16.77
N HIS A 61 -3.55 2.62 -17.95
CA HIS A 61 -4.88 2.94 -18.47
C HIS A 61 -6.00 2.36 -17.59
N GLN A 62 -5.87 1.12 -17.12
CA GLN A 62 -6.86 0.51 -16.21
C GLN A 62 -6.86 1.19 -14.83
N LEU A 63 -5.70 1.63 -14.36
CA LEU A 63 -5.58 2.48 -13.16
C LEU A 63 -6.25 3.83 -13.33
N ASN A 64 -6.07 4.48 -14.49
CA ASN A 64 -6.72 5.75 -14.79
C ASN A 64 -8.24 5.57 -14.87
N ASP A 65 -8.73 4.51 -15.51
CA ASP A 65 -10.15 4.16 -15.51
C ASP A 65 -10.67 3.93 -14.09
N TYR A 66 -9.89 3.28 -13.23
CA TYR A 66 -10.23 3.10 -11.81
C TYR A 66 -10.26 4.44 -11.06
N LYS A 67 -9.29 5.33 -11.30
CA LYS A 67 -9.23 6.69 -10.76
C LYS A 67 -10.44 7.52 -11.19
N GLU A 68 -10.80 7.49 -12.47
CA GLU A 68 -11.93 8.22 -13.01
C GLU A 68 -13.27 7.71 -12.47
N ARG A 69 -13.45 6.38 -12.36
CA ARG A 69 -14.70 5.77 -11.89
C ARG A 69 -14.89 5.87 -10.38
N LYS A 70 -13.82 5.77 -9.60
CA LYS A 70 -13.88 5.72 -8.12
C LYS A 70 -13.48 7.03 -7.46
N GLY A 71 -12.85 7.95 -8.18
CA GLY A 71 -12.25 9.17 -7.61
C GLY A 71 -11.05 8.86 -6.70
N VAL A 72 -10.33 7.76 -6.97
CA VAL A 72 -9.28 7.22 -6.11
C VAL A 72 -8.00 6.97 -6.90
N THR A 73 -6.91 7.58 -6.48
CA THR A 73 -5.56 7.28 -6.95
C THR A 73 -5.02 6.09 -6.15
N LEU A 74 -4.35 5.16 -6.84
CA LEU A 74 -3.53 4.13 -6.21
C LEU A 74 -2.06 4.49 -6.32
N GLN A 75 -1.32 4.33 -5.23
CA GLN A 75 0.13 4.45 -5.21
C GLN A 75 0.75 3.25 -4.53
N VAL A 76 1.81 2.71 -5.13
CA VAL A 76 2.54 1.54 -4.61
C VAL A 76 3.86 1.98 -4.01
N PHE A 77 4.16 1.48 -2.82
CA PHE A 77 5.40 1.70 -2.10
C PHE A 77 6.10 0.37 -1.87
N ASN A 78 7.38 0.30 -2.21
CA ASN A 78 8.19 -0.90 -2.03
C ASN A 78 8.75 -0.97 -0.62
N MET A 79 8.65 -2.15 -0.03
CA MET A 79 9.15 -2.50 1.30
C MET A 79 9.92 -3.81 1.23
N VAL A 80 10.76 -4.11 2.23
CA VAL A 80 11.56 -5.33 2.28
C VAL A 80 11.39 -6.01 3.64
N PHE A 81 11.20 -7.33 3.63
CA PHE A 81 11.12 -8.15 4.83
C PHE A 81 11.80 -9.50 4.59
N GLY A 82 12.80 -9.86 5.40
CA GLY A 82 13.49 -11.17 5.30
C GLY A 82 14.12 -11.44 3.93
N GLY A 83 14.50 -10.40 3.17
CA GLY A 83 15.01 -10.51 1.80
C GLY A 83 13.95 -10.61 0.71
N GLN A 84 12.67 -10.62 1.07
CA GLN A 84 11.53 -10.61 0.13
C GLN A 84 10.99 -9.19 -0.06
N SER A 85 10.45 -8.92 -1.25
CA SER A 85 9.76 -7.66 -1.52
C SER A 85 8.33 -7.72 -1.00
N LEU A 86 7.92 -6.65 -0.31
CA LEU A 86 6.54 -6.39 0.06
C LEU A 86 6.08 -5.10 -0.62
N PHE A 87 4.79 -5.01 -0.91
CA PHE A 87 4.20 -3.85 -1.55
C PHE A 87 3.12 -3.27 -0.66
N LEU A 88 3.27 -2.01 -0.25
CA LEU A 88 2.19 -1.25 0.37
C LEU A 88 1.48 -0.43 -0.71
N CYS A 89 0.24 -0.76 -0.99
CA CYS A 89 -0.62 -0.03 -1.90
C CYS A 89 -1.56 0.89 -1.11
N ALA A 90 -1.50 2.18 -1.40
CA ALA A 90 -2.36 3.18 -0.80
C ALA A 90 -3.42 3.65 -1.79
N ALA A 91 -4.66 3.75 -1.31
CA ALA A 91 -5.81 4.20 -2.07
C ALA A 91 -6.39 5.47 -1.45
N GLY A 92 -6.45 6.55 -2.22
CA GLY A 92 -6.93 7.84 -1.73
C GLY A 92 -6.83 8.93 -2.79
N ARG A 93 -7.01 10.18 -2.39
CA ARG A 93 -6.82 11.33 -3.28
C ARG A 93 -5.34 11.67 -3.42
N GLU A 94 -5.01 12.38 -4.48
CA GLU A 94 -3.63 12.73 -4.81
C GLU A 94 -2.97 13.68 -3.78
N ASP A 95 -3.74 14.57 -3.15
CA ASP A 95 -3.26 15.43 -2.05
C ASP A 95 -2.89 14.62 -0.81
N GLN A 96 -3.63 13.55 -0.52
CA GLN A 96 -3.38 12.66 0.63
C GLN A 96 -2.13 11.81 0.42
N MET A 97 -1.89 11.38 -0.82
CA MET A 97 -0.72 10.59 -1.19
C MET A 97 0.59 11.38 -1.08
N ASN A 98 0.52 12.69 -1.34
CA ASN A 98 1.67 13.59 -1.28
C ASN A 98 1.82 14.27 0.09
N ALA A 99 1.02 13.89 1.09
CA ALA A 99 1.09 14.43 2.43
C ALA A 99 2.47 14.12 3.07
N PRO A 100 3.13 15.08 3.74
CA PRO A 100 4.44 14.85 4.36
C PRO A 100 4.48 13.67 5.34
N GLU A 101 3.37 13.43 6.03
CA GLU A 101 3.19 12.37 7.02
C GLU A 101 3.26 10.97 6.39
N MET A 102 2.94 10.84 5.09
CA MET A 102 3.06 9.59 4.32
C MET A 102 4.45 8.97 4.49
N ASN A 103 5.50 9.76 4.26
CA ASN A 103 6.88 9.30 4.36
C ASN A 103 7.25 8.88 5.78
N SER A 104 6.71 9.56 6.79
CA SER A 104 6.95 9.21 8.20
C SER A 104 6.32 7.87 8.56
N PHE A 105 5.12 7.57 8.06
CA PHE A 105 4.48 6.26 8.25
C PHE A 105 5.24 5.14 7.53
N LEU A 106 5.64 5.36 6.28
CA LEU A 106 6.42 4.39 5.51
C LEU A 106 7.75 4.05 6.21
N GLN A 107 8.45 5.06 6.74
CA GLN A 107 9.68 4.85 7.50
C GLN A 107 9.46 4.05 8.79
N LYS A 108 8.37 4.32 9.52
CA LYS A 108 8.01 3.55 10.72
C LYS A 108 7.79 2.07 10.39
N ILE A 109 7.03 1.78 9.32
CA ILE A 109 6.74 0.40 8.89
C ILE A 109 8.03 -0.32 8.49
N ASN A 110 8.84 0.30 7.60
CA ASN A 110 10.11 -0.30 7.16
C ASN A 110 11.05 -0.58 8.33
N ALA A 111 11.23 0.37 9.24
CA ALA A 111 12.08 0.17 10.42
C ALA A 111 11.59 -0.96 11.34
N MET A 112 10.30 -1.28 11.32
CA MET A 112 9.74 -2.42 12.04
C MET A 112 9.99 -3.74 11.33
N LEU A 113 9.83 -3.78 10.01
CA LEU A 113 10.07 -4.97 9.20
C LEU A 113 11.55 -5.38 9.19
N GLU A 114 12.47 -4.41 9.12
CA GLU A 114 13.92 -4.66 9.15
C GLU A 114 14.40 -5.28 10.46
N ARG A 115 13.76 -4.97 11.60
CA ARG A 115 14.17 -5.46 12.94
C ARG A 115 13.80 -6.92 13.23
N VAL A 116 13.04 -7.56 12.35
CA VAL A 116 12.61 -8.96 12.52
C VAL A 116 13.58 -9.94 11.87
N VAL A 117 14.49 -9.42 11.04
CA VAL A 117 15.53 -10.20 10.34
C VAL A 117 16.75 -10.38 11.23
#